data_AF-A0A0B7BJJ2-F1
#
_entry.id   AF-A0A0B7BJJ2-F1
#
_cell.length_a   1.000
_cell.length_b   1.000
_cell.length_c   1.000
_cell.angle_alpha   90.00
_cell.angle_beta   90.00
_cell.angle_gamma   90.00
#
_symmetry.space_group_name_H-M   'P 1'
#
loop_
_entity.id
_entity.type
_entity.pdbx_description
1 polymer ?
#
loop_
_entity_poly.entity_id
_entity_poly.type
_entity_poly.pdbx_seq_one_letter_code
_entity_poly.pdbx_strand_id
1 'polypeptide(L)'
;LECFPVSCSKIDTIEDGIVLGDSYTYLSILEFTCSLGFQLVGNSSLQCMEEGDWNSKIPVCSVITCDFFSIDNGFFFMHPNETSSIKITR
;
A
#
# COMPACT_ATOMS: atom_id res chain seq x y z
N LEU A 1 1.75 22.42 -34.36
CA LEU A 1 2.28 21.51 -33.32
C LEU A 1 1.39 21.70 -32.11
N GLU A 2 0.61 20.68 -31.76
CA GLU A 2 -0.18 20.67 -30.52
C GLU A 2 0.61 19.89 -29.47
N CYS A 3 0.66 20.42 -28.26
CA CYS A 3 1.27 19.76 -27.11
C CYS A 3 0.15 19.07 -26.33
N PHE A 4 0.23 17.75 -26.20
CA PHE A 4 -0.67 16.97 -25.35
C PHE A 4 0.00 16.70 -24.02
N PRO A 5 -0.74 16.73 -22.90
CA PRO A 5 -0.17 16.41 -21.60
C PRO A 5 0.29 14.95 -21.56
N VAL A 6 1.48 14.72 -21.01
CA VAL A 6 1.96 13.38 -20.68
C VAL A 6 0.98 12.74 -19.72
N SER A 7 0.60 11.50 -20.01
CA SER A 7 -0.38 10.74 -19.25
C SER A 7 0.19 9.39 -18.90
N CYS A 8 0.16 9.06 -17.61
CA CYS A 8 0.59 7.78 -17.10
C CYS A 8 -0.48 6.70 -17.27
N SER A 9 -0.06 5.44 -17.10
CA SER A 9 -0.97 4.30 -17.13
C SER A 9 -2.07 4.45 -16.07
N LYS A 10 -3.32 4.23 -16.47
CA LYS A 10 -4.48 4.30 -15.57
C LYS A 10 -4.49 3.12 -14.59
N ILE A 11 -4.76 3.40 -13.32
CA ILE A 11 -4.83 2.43 -12.23
C ILE A 11 -6.21 2.57 -11.58
N ASP A 12 -7.20 1.84 -12.12
CA ASP A 12 -8.57 1.94 -11.64
C ASP A 12 -8.76 1.26 -10.26
N THR A 13 -8.04 0.15 -10.04
CA THR A 13 -8.13 -0.65 -8.81
C THR A 13 -6.82 -1.36 -8.52
N ILE A 14 -6.54 -1.62 -7.25
CA ILE A 14 -5.58 -2.64 -6.80
C ILE A 14 -6.34 -3.72 -6.03
N GLU A 15 -5.87 -4.96 -6.08
CA GLU A 15 -6.48 -6.07 -5.33
C GLU A 15 -6.37 -5.79 -3.81
N ASP A 16 -7.47 -6.03 -3.10
CA ASP A 16 -7.61 -5.80 -1.66
C ASP A 16 -7.20 -4.40 -1.19
N GLY A 17 -7.33 -3.39 -2.05
CA GLY A 17 -6.99 -2.00 -1.74
C GLY A 17 -7.81 -0.97 -2.49
N ILE A 18 -7.47 0.29 -2.23
CA ILE A 18 -8.17 1.47 -2.74
C ILE A 18 -7.11 2.43 -3.29
N VAL A 19 -7.40 2.96 -4.47
CA VAL A 19 -6.63 4.03 -5.11
C VAL A 19 -7.33 5.36 -4.84
N LEU A 20 -6.59 6.33 -4.31
CA LEU A 20 -7.06 7.68 -4.01
C LEU A 20 -6.45 8.64 -5.02
N GLY A 21 -7.30 9.34 -5.77
CA GLY A 21 -6.91 10.26 -6.85
C GLY A 21 -7.56 9.88 -8.18
N ASP A 22 -7.78 10.87 -9.02
CA ASP A 22 -8.52 10.74 -10.29
C ASP A 22 -7.78 11.35 -11.49
N SER A 23 -6.57 11.89 -11.27
CA SER A 23 -5.72 12.48 -12.30
C SER A 23 -4.49 11.62 -12.59
N TYR A 24 -4.16 11.52 -13.87
CA TYR A 24 -3.10 10.64 -14.40
C TYR A 24 -2.08 11.40 -15.25
N THR A 25 -2.14 12.73 -15.27
CA THR A 25 -1.23 13.57 -16.05
C THR A 25 0.05 13.88 -15.28
N TYR A 26 1.07 14.39 -15.96
CA TYR A 26 2.34 14.85 -15.35
C TYR A 26 2.13 15.58 -14.01
N LEU A 27 2.93 15.21 -13.01
CA LEU A 27 2.89 15.66 -11.61
C LEU A 27 1.66 15.26 -10.78
N SER A 28 0.67 14.58 -11.36
CA SER A 28 -0.45 14.02 -10.60
C SER A 28 0.05 12.97 -9.62
N ILE A 29 -0.61 12.89 -8.46
CA ILE A 29 -0.28 11.95 -7.39
C ILE A 29 -1.47 11.04 -7.15
N LEU A 30 -1.22 9.74 -7.07
CA LEU A 30 -2.15 8.74 -6.55
C LEU A 30 -1.65 8.25 -5.20
N GLU A 31 -2.55 8.07 -4.24
CA GLU A 31 -2.27 7.43 -2.96
C GLU A 31 -2.95 6.07 -2.88
N PHE A 32 -2.35 5.16 -2.11
CA PHE A 32 -2.79 3.78 -2.01
C PHE A 32 -3.01 3.39 -0.56
N THR A 33 -4.13 2.72 -0.31
CA THR A 33 -4.44 2.13 1.00
C THR A 33 -4.97 0.71 0.82
N CYS A 34 -4.74 -0.14 1.80
CA CYS A 34 -5.20 -1.52 1.78
C CYS A 34 -6.46 -1.71 2.63
N SER A 35 -7.26 -2.69 2.25
CA SER A 35 -8.42 -3.13 3.00
C SER A 35 -8.00 -3.73 4.35
N LEU A 36 -8.95 -3.83 5.28
CA LEU A 36 -8.71 -4.41 6.59
C LEU A 36 -8.17 -5.84 6.45
N GLY A 37 -7.09 -6.16 7.17
CA GLY A 37 -6.42 -7.46 7.10
C GLY A 37 -5.28 -7.55 6.08
N PHE A 38 -5.03 -6.47 5.33
CA PHE A 38 -3.93 -6.37 4.37
C PHE A 38 -2.99 -5.23 4.72
N GLN A 39 -1.72 -5.39 4.39
CA GLN A 39 -0.68 -4.38 4.52
C GLN A 39 -0.18 -3.96 3.14
N LEU A 40 0.11 -2.67 2.99
CA LEU A 40 0.66 -2.12 1.76
C LEU A 40 2.14 -2.46 1.63
N VAL A 41 2.52 -3.11 0.54
CA VAL A 41 3.90 -3.44 0.20
C VAL A 41 4.32 -2.58 -0.99
N GLY A 42 5.21 -1.61 -0.74
CA GLY A 42 5.70 -0.66 -1.73
C GLY A 42 5.51 0.80 -1.28
N ASN A 43 5.52 1.73 -2.24
CA ASN A 43 5.27 3.14 -1.98
C ASN A 43 3.77 3.40 -1.75
N SER A 44 3.44 4.17 -0.73
CA SER A 44 2.05 4.61 -0.46
C SER A 44 1.52 5.66 -1.44
N SER A 45 2.40 6.22 -2.27
CA SER A 45 2.03 7.16 -3.31
C SER A 45 2.88 7.00 -4.57
N LEU A 46 2.28 7.32 -5.71
CA LEU A 46 2.94 7.38 -7.00
C LEU A 46 2.75 8.75 -7.63
N GLN A 47 3.78 9.26 -8.29
CA GLN A 47 3.74 10.50 -9.05
C GLN A 47 3.95 10.22 -10.53
N CYS A 48 3.13 10.83 -11.38
CA CYS A 48 3.27 10.70 -12.83
C CYS A 48 4.44 11.56 -13.33
N MET A 49 5.41 10.92 -13.99
CA MET A 49 6.65 11.55 -14.44
C MET A 49 6.53 12.07 -15.88
N GLU A 50 7.54 12.81 -16.34
CA GLU A 50 7.55 13.43 -17.66
C GLU A 50 7.66 12.41 -18.81
N GLU A 51 8.11 11.20 -18.51
CA GLU A 51 8.24 10.10 -19.46
C GLU A 51 6.91 9.37 -19.73
N GLY A 52 5.86 9.65 -18.93
CA GLY A 52 4.58 8.94 -19.00
C GLY A 52 4.55 7.67 -18.15
N ASP A 53 5.53 7.51 -17.26
CA ASP A 53 5.61 6.43 -16.30
C ASP A 53 5.46 6.94 -14.86
N TRP A 54 5.04 6.06 -13.97
CA TRP A 54 5.02 6.33 -12.54
C TRP A 54 6.44 6.31 -11.97
N ASN A 55 6.70 7.16 -10.99
CA ASN A 55 8.00 7.24 -10.31
C ASN A 55 8.43 5.97 -9.54
N SER A 56 7.51 5.02 -9.34
CA SER A 56 7.75 3.72 -8.72
C SER A 56 6.75 2.68 -9.23
N LYS A 57 6.93 1.43 -8.81
CA LYS A 57 6.01 0.34 -9.14
C LYS A 57 4.70 0.48 -8.35
N ILE A 58 3.61 0.00 -8.95
CA ILE A 58 2.31 -0.09 -8.29
C ILE A 58 2.44 -0.97 -7.04
N PRO A 59 2.04 -0.48 -5.85
CA PRO A 59 2.14 -1.24 -4.62
C PRO A 59 1.13 -2.39 -4.61
N VAL A 60 1.37 -3.38 -3.74
CA VAL A 60 0.50 -4.56 -3.59
C VAL A 60 0.00 -4.64 -2.16
N CYS A 61 -1.27 -4.99 -1.99
CA CYS A 61 -1.83 -5.34 -0.69
C CYS A 61 -1.56 -6.83 -0.42
N SER A 62 -0.76 -7.10 0.61
CA SER A 62 -0.48 -8.47 1.05
C SER A 62 -1.25 -8.77 2.31
N VAL A 63 -1.75 -10.00 2.45
CA VAL A 63 -2.37 -10.47 3.69
C VAL A 63 -1.41 -10.23 4.86
N ILE A 64 -1.95 -9.72 5.97
CA ILE A 64 -1.21 -9.61 7.21
C ILE A 64 -1.06 -11.03 7.78
N THR A 65 0.16 -11.54 7.79
CA THR A 65 0.51 -12.75 8.51
C THR A 65 0.95 -12.38 9.92
N CYS A 66 0.23 -12.85 10.93
CA CYS A 66 0.70 -12.79 12.31
C CYS A 66 1.73 -13.90 12.51
N ASP A 67 2.99 -13.53 12.74
CA ASP A 67 3.99 -14.51 13.16
C ASP A 67 3.74 -14.89 14.62
N PHE A 68 3.50 -16.17 14.84
CA PHE A 68 3.31 -16.73 16.17
C PHE A 68 4.64 -17.29 16.68
N PHE A 69 5.23 -16.62 17.67
CA PHE A 69 6.35 -17.19 18.40
C PHE A 69 5.84 -17.89 19.65
N SER A 70 5.96 -19.22 19.67
CA SER A 70 5.79 -20.01 20.89
C SER A 70 6.99 -19.78 21.80
N ILE A 71 6.75 -19.21 22.97
CA ILE A 71 7.70 -19.22 24.08
C ILE A 71 7.23 -20.24 25.12
N ASP A 72 8.14 -20.75 25.95
CA ASP A 72 7.74 -21.63 27.05
C ASP A 72 6.70 -20.93 27.94
N ASN A 73 5.53 -21.54 28.10
CA ASN A 73 4.36 -21.03 28.83
C ASN A 73 3.64 -19.78 28.25
N GLY A 74 3.84 -19.42 26.98
CA GLY A 74 3.09 -18.29 26.36
C GLY A 74 3.17 -18.17 24.84
N PHE A 75 2.37 -17.25 24.27
CA PHE A 75 2.45 -16.84 22.86
C PHE A 75 2.66 -15.33 22.80
N PHE A 76 3.47 -14.87 21.84
CA PHE A 76 3.54 -13.46 21.46
C PHE A 76 2.88 -13.27 20.09
N PHE A 77 2.03 -12.26 19.97
CA PHE A 77 1.52 -11.77 18.70
C PHE A 77 2.24 -10.47 18.34
N MET A 78 2.88 -10.41 17.18
CA MET A 78 3.33 -9.15 16.60
C MET A 78 2.26 -8.68 15.62
N HIS A 79 1.50 -7.64 15.96
CA HIS A 79 0.67 -6.95 14.98
C HIS A 79 1.55 -5.97 14.20
N PRO A 80 1.53 -5.96 12.85
CA PRO A 80 2.41 -5.09 12.05
C PRO A 80 2.19 -3.59 12.27
N ASN A 81 1.09 -3.19 12.93
CA ASN A 81 0.70 -1.80 13.06
C ASN A 81 0.10 -1.42 14.44
N GLU A 82 0.26 -2.26 15.46
CA GLU A 82 -0.05 -1.88 16.85
C GLU A 82 1.11 -2.32 17.76
N THR A 83 1.76 -1.35 18.43
CA THR A 83 2.66 -1.57 19.57
C THR A 83 1.94 -2.10 20.83
N SER A 84 0.68 -2.51 20.69
CA SER A 84 -0.16 -3.05 21.75
C SER A 84 0.20 -4.50 22.04
N SER A 85 1.16 -4.69 22.94
CA SER A 85 1.37 -5.96 23.65
C SER A 85 0.11 -6.31 24.45
N ILE A 86 -0.85 -7.03 23.85
CA ILE A 86 -1.97 -7.58 24.62
C ILE A 86 -1.42 -8.71 25.48
N LYS A 87 -1.09 -8.39 26.74
CA LYS A 87 -0.81 -9.39 27.78
C LYS A 87 -2.11 -10.13 28.09
N ILE A 88 -2.27 -11.35 27.57
CA ILE A 88 -3.25 -12.27 28.13
C ILE A 88 -2.51 -13.18 29.11
N THR A 89 -2.78 -13.03 30.40
CA THR A 89 -2.37 -13.98 31.43
C THR A 89 -3.54 -14.16 32.40
N ARG A 90 -3.76 -15.42 32.80
CA ARG A 90 -4.83 -15.88 33.67
C ARG A 90 -4.78 -15.25 35.06
#